data_AF-A0AAU6L2V1-F1
#
_entry.id   AF-A0AAU6L2V1-F1
#
_cell.length_a   1.000
_cell.length_b   1.000
_cell.length_c   1.000
_cell.angle_alpha   90.00
_cell.angle_beta   90.00
_cell.angle_gamma   90.00
#
_symmetry.space_group_name_H-M   'P 1'
#
loop_
_entity.id
_entity.type
_entity.pdbx_description
1 polymer ?
#
loop_
_entity_poly.entity_id
_entity_poly.type
_entity_poly.pdbx_seq_one_letter_code
_entity_poly.pdbx_strand_id
1 'polypeptide(L)'
;MSFDEEWAELRSAAAEKQTVMRLNQLDPGGGGGPGPQGDLVVTQKDLAAVGNAAFKLRQRLGTDGDHAKASTYEAAGALKKDFALGAALSTVADKWHDQVGTLLDACAHISNHLDYTQNAHAEDEYWIATQFKFAQLDKGFEERAQH
;
A
#
# COMPACT_ATOMS: atom_id res chain seq x y z
N MET A 1 45.79 19.39 3.33
CA MET A 1 45.18 18.06 3.20
C MET A 1 44.29 18.09 1.97
N SER A 2 44.42 17.09 1.12
CA SER A 2 43.64 16.96 -0.12
C SER A 2 42.42 16.07 0.12
N PHE A 3 41.40 16.24 -0.72
CA PHE A 3 40.19 15.40 -0.69
C PHE A 3 40.50 13.90 -0.73
N ASP A 4 41.53 13.49 -1.47
CA ASP A 4 41.92 12.08 -1.58
C ASP A 4 42.51 11.53 -0.29
N GLU A 5 43.22 12.36 0.50
CA GLU A 5 43.72 11.99 1.82
C GLU A 5 42.58 11.81 2.83
N GLU A 6 41.62 12.74 2.84
CA GLU A 6 40.43 12.65 3.71
C GLU A 6 39.56 11.44 3.34
N TRP A 7 39.42 11.12 2.05
CA TRP A 7 38.70 9.92 1.61
C TRP A 7 39.44 8.64 2.02
N ALA A 8 40.77 8.61 1.93
CA ALA A 8 41.56 7.45 2.34
C ALA A 8 41.42 7.18 3.85
N GLU A 9 41.46 8.21 4.69
CA GLU A 9 41.23 8.10 6.13
C GLU A 9 39.80 7.64 6.47
N LEU A 10 38.79 8.13 5.77
CA LEU A 10 37.41 7.69 5.99
C LEU A 10 37.21 6.21 5.62
N ARG A 11 37.90 5.70 4.59
CA ARG A 11 37.87 4.27 4.22
C ARG A 11 38.57 3.40 5.23
N SER A 12 39.75 3.78 5.70
CA SER A 12 40.48 3.00 6.69
C SER A 12 39.71 2.95 8.02
N ALA A 13 39.15 4.08 8.46
CA ALA A 13 38.31 4.14 9.66
C ALA A 13 37.02 3.30 9.54
N ALA A 14 36.43 3.20 8.34
CA ALA A 14 35.27 2.34 8.08
C ALA A 14 35.64 0.84 8.05
N ALA A 15 36.83 0.49 7.55
CA ALA A 15 37.33 -0.89 7.53
C ALA A 15 37.73 -1.37 8.93
N GLU A 16 38.32 -0.51 9.76
CA GLU A 16 38.61 -0.80 11.18
C GLU A 16 37.33 -0.92 12.01
N LYS A 17 36.28 -0.16 11.64
CA LYS A 17 34.91 -0.37 12.11
C LYS A 17 34.22 -1.50 11.33
N GLN A 18 34.89 -2.65 11.19
CA GLN A 18 34.21 -3.92 10.97
C GLN A 18 33.25 -4.15 12.14
N THR A 19 32.07 -3.54 12.02
CA THR A 19 30.90 -3.91 12.76
C THR A 19 30.70 -5.38 12.45
N VAL A 20 30.97 -6.22 13.45
CA VAL A 20 30.60 -7.63 13.39
C VAL A 20 29.11 -7.61 13.12
N MET A 21 28.74 -7.88 11.87
CA MET A 21 27.37 -8.11 11.44
C MET A 21 26.88 -9.30 12.24
N ARG A 22 26.29 -9.01 13.40
CA ARG A 22 25.75 -10.01 14.29
C ARG A 22 24.37 -10.38 13.74
N LEU A 23 24.37 -11.25 12.75
CA LEU A 23 23.16 -11.93 12.33
C LEU A 23 22.69 -12.71 13.56
N ASN A 24 21.46 -12.46 14.05
CA ASN A 24 20.88 -13.26 15.11
C ASN A 24 20.75 -14.70 14.58
N GLN A 25 21.71 -15.56 14.88
CA GLN A 25 21.61 -16.98 14.59
C GLN A 25 20.66 -17.60 15.61
N LEU A 26 19.63 -18.29 15.10
CA LEU A 26 18.79 -19.17 15.92
C LEU A 26 19.64 -20.31 16.47
N ASP A 27 19.29 -20.76 17.68
CA ASP A 27 19.90 -21.89 18.38
C ASP A 27 19.97 -23.14 17.46
N PRO A 28 21.13 -23.80 17.30
CA PRO A 28 21.26 -24.98 16.44
C PRO A 28 20.36 -26.17 16.85
N GLY A 29 19.75 -26.13 18.02
CA GLY A 29 18.92 -27.21 18.59
C GLY A 29 17.41 -27.01 18.55
N GLY A 30 16.90 -25.90 18.01
CA GLY A 30 15.48 -25.56 18.09
C GLY A 30 14.89 -25.23 16.73
N GLY A 31 14.60 -26.25 15.93
CA GLY A 31 13.82 -26.12 14.69
C GLY A 31 12.39 -25.69 14.99
N GLY A 32 12.20 -24.40 15.31
CA GLY A 32 10.94 -23.71 15.09
C GLY A 32 10.74 -23.59 13.60
N GLY A 33 10.30 -24.68 12.96
CA GLY A 33 9.85 -24.64 11.58
C GLY A 33 8.83 -23.51 11.42
N PRO A 34 8.75 -22.85 10.26
CA PRO A 34 7.72 -21.86 10.01
C PRO A 34 6.37 -22.55 10.31
N GLY A 35 5.74 -22.18 11.43
CA GLY A 35 4.33 -22.49 11.66
C GLY A 35 3.60 -22.03 10.41
N PRO A 36 2.62 -22.80 9.89
CA PRO A 36 2.19 -22.73 8.51
C PRO A 36 1.97 -21.28 8.11
N GLN A 37 2.98 -20.73 7.46
CA GLN A 37 2.95 -19.39 6.90
C GLN A 37 2.11 -19.62 5.67
N GLY A 38 0.80 -19.49 5.83
CA GLY A 38 -0.14 -19.66 4.73
C GLY A 38 0.41 -18.84 3.58
N ASP A 39 0.59 -19.49 2.43
CA ASP A 39 1.13 -18.82 1.27
C ASP A 39 0.13 -17.74 0.87
N LEU A 40 0.40 -16.49 1.23
CA LEU A 40 -0.48 -15.35 0.94
C LEU A 40 -0.31 -15.00 -0.53
N VAL A 41 -0.85 -15.87 -1.38
CA VAL A 41 -0.83 -15.69 -2.84
C VAL A 41 -2.03 -14.84 -3.22
N VAL A 42 -1.77 -13.67 -3.81
CA VAL A 42 -2.78 -12.79 -4.40
C VAL A 42 -2.55 -12.70 -5.90
N THR A 43 -3.59 -12.90 -6.70
CA THR A 43 -3.50 -12.77 -8.16
C THR A 43 -3.87 -11.35 -8.62
N GLN A 44 -3.46 -10.96 -9.82
CA GLN A 44 -3.89 -9.69 -10.44
C GLN A 44 -5.41 -9.60 -10.55
N LYS A 45 -6.10 -10.73 -10.75
CA LYS A 45 -7.57 -10.81 -10.77
C LYS A 45 -8.16 -10.50 -9.40
N ASP A 46 -7.54 -10.96 -8.32
CA ASP A 46 -8.00 -10.67 -6.96
C ASP A 46 -7.83 -9.18 -6.64
N LEU A 47 -6.68 -8.59 -6.99
CA LEU A 47 -6.44 -7.15 -6.84
C LEU A 47 -7.45 -6.32 -7.67
N ALA A 48 -7.74 -6.74 -8.90
CA ALA A 48 -8.77 -6.11 -9.74
C ALA A 48 -10.16 -6.14 -9.08
N ALA A 49 -10.51 -7.28 -8.47
CA ALA A 49 -11.78 -7.45 -7.80
C ALA A 49 -11.91 -6.51 -6.59
N VAL A 50 -10.84 -6.35 -5.80
CA VAL A 50 -10.80 -5.41 -4.67
C VAL A 50 -10.91 -3.96 -5.15
N GLY A 51 -10.17 -3.57 -6.19
CA GLY A 51 -10.25 -2.23 -6.76
C GLY A 51 -11.66 -1.87 -7.26
N ASN A 52 -12.30 -2.81 -7.97
CA ASN A 52 -13.70 -2.66 -8.42
C ASN A 52 -14.70 -2.59 -7.26
N ALA A 53 -14.48 -3.37 -6.20
CA ALA A 53 -15.32 -3.31 -5.00
C ALA A 53 -15.21 -1.95 -4.30
N ALA A 54 -13.99 -1.42 -4.16
CA ALA A 54 -13.75 -0.08 -3.61
C ALA A 54 -14.41 1.01 -4.46
N PHE A 55 -14.31 0.92 -5.79
CA PHE A 55 -14.97 1.86 -6.71
C PHE A 55 -16.49 1.85 -6.55
N LYS A 56 -17.11 0.66 -6.55
CA LYS A 56 -18.57 0.53 -6.36
C LYS A 56 -19.02 1.02 -4.99
N LEU A 57 -18.24 0.72 -3.94
CA LEU A 57 -18.53 1.21 -2.59
C LEU A 57 -18.48 2.73 -2.55
N ARG A 58 -17.47 3.36 -3.16
CA ARG A 58 -17.36 4.81 -3.27
C ARG A 58 -18.59 5.42 -3.94
N GLN A 59 -19.03 4.87 -5.08
CA GLN A 59 -20.21 5.38 -5.80
C GLN A 59 -21.47 5.33 -4.93
N ARG A 60 -21.74 4.17 -4.33
CA ARG A 60 -22.91 3.98 -3.47
C ARG A 60 -22.85 4.86 -2.23
N LEU A 61 -21.72 4.89 -1.54
CA LEU A 61 -21.53 5.69 -0.34
C LEU A 61 -21.72 7.20 -0.63
N GLY A 62 -21.33 7.67 -1.81
CA GLY A 62 -21.54 9.08 -2.20
C GLY A 62 -23.02 9.43 -2.38
N THR A 63 -23.84 8.47 -2.81
CA THR A 63 -25.29 8.68 -2.93
C THR A 63 -26.01 8.44 -1.60
N ASP A 64 -25.77 7.29 -0.99
CA ASP A 64 -26.46 6.83 0.22
C ASP A 64 -26.05 7.66 1.44
N GLY A 65 -24.78 8.10 1.51
CA GLY A 65 -24.25 8.91 2.59
C GLY A 65 -24.84 10.33 2.63
N ASP A 66 -25.25 10.87 1.49
CA ASP A 66 -25.87 12.20 1.39
C ASP A 66 -27.40 12.17 1.47
N HIS A 67 -28.02 10.98 1.49
CA HIS A 67 -29.47 10.79 1.41
C HIS A 67 -30.27 11.64 2.43
N ALA A 68 -29.81 11.69 3.68
CA ALA A 68 -30.50 12.41 4.76
C ALA A 68 -29.95 13.82 5.02
N LYS A 69 -29.00 14.31 4.20
CA LYS A 69 -28.26 15.54 4.49
C LYS A 69 -29.19 16.75 4.60
N ALA A 70 -29.98 17.01 3.57
CA ALA A 70 -30.89 18.16 3.53
C ALA A 70 -31.92 18.11 4.66
N SER A 71 -32.63 16.99 4.80
CA SER A 71 -33.66 16.83 5.84
C SER A 71 -33.12 16.94 7.26
N THR A 72 -31.88 16.50 7.50
CA THR A 72 -31.24 16.61 8.81
C THR A 72 -30.90 18.06 9.15
N TYR A 73 -30.33 18.82 8.21
CA TYR A 73 -30.05 20.25 8.45
C TYR A 73 -31.33 21.09 8.56
N GLU A 74 -32.37 20.77 7.79
CA GLU A 74 -33.68 21.43 7.93
C GLU A 74 -34.29 21.18 9.31
N ALA A 75 -34.32 19.93 9.77
CA ALA A 75 -34.80 19.60 11.12
C ALA A 75 -33.95 20.26 12.21
N ALA A 76 -32.63 20.28 12.03
CA ALA A 76 -31.72 20.95 12.96
C ALA A 76 -32.04 22.45 13.05
N GLY A 77 -32.23 23.12 11.90
CA GLY A 77 -32.59 24.53 11.83
C GLY A 77 -33.94 24.83 12.50
N ALA A 78 -34.96 24.01 12.23
CA ALA A 78 -36.28 24.16 12.84
C ALA A 78 -36.26 24.02 14.37
N LEU A 79 -35.47 23.07 14.89
CA LEU A 79 -35.39 22.81 16.34
C LEU A 79 -34.50 23.81 17.07
N LYS A 80 -33.52 24.43 16.40
CA LYS A 80 -32.47 25.24 17.04
C LYS A 80 -32.99 26.45 17.81
N LYS A 81 -34.17 26.96 17.45
CA LYS A 81 -34.79 28.13 18.11
C LYS A 81 -35.24 27.81 19.53
N ASP A 82 -35.86 26.65 19.71
CA ASP A 82 -36.60 26.32 20.93
C ASP A 82 -35.94 25.14 21.70
N PHE A 83 -35.02 24.41 21.06
CA PHE A 83 -34.41 23.20 21.61
C PHE A 83 -32.90 23.11 21.34
N ALA A 84 -32.13 22.80 22.38
CA ALA A 84 -30.70 22.48 22.27
C ALA A 84 -30.41 21.32 21.31
N LEU A 85 -31.39 20.44 21.10
CA LEU A 85 -31.33 19.34 20.14
C LEU A 85 -31.02 19.81 18.71
N GLY A 86 -31.48 21.00 18.30
CA GLY A 86 -31.20 21.51 16.95
C GLY A 86 -29.71 21.72 16.71
N ALA A 87 -29.00 22.32 17.67
CA ALA A 87 -27.54 22.50 17.58
C ALA A 87 -26.80 21.15 17.61
N ALA A 88 -27.22 20.23 18.48
CA ALA A 88 -26.65 18.89 18.54
C ALA A 88 -26.84 18.11 17.22
N LEU A 89 -28.00 18.25 16.58
CA LEU A 89 -28.30 17.59 15.31
C LEU A 89 -27.44 18.13 14.16
N SER A 90 -27.17 19.45 14.12
CA SER A 90 -26.19 20.02 13.18
C SER A 90 -24.80 19.41 13.38
N THR A 91 -24.32 19.32 14.62
CA THR A 91 -23.01 18.72 14.92
C THR A 91 -22.92 17.26 14.47
N VAL A 92 -23.98 16.47 14.68
CA VAL A 92 -24.02 15.08 14.21
C VAL A 92 -24.01 15.02 12.68
N ALA A 93 -24.76 15.89 12.00
CA ALA A 93 -24.77 15.96 10.54
C ALA A 93 -23.39 16.31 9.96
N ASP A 94 -22.72 17.30 10.55
CA ASP A 94 -21.35 17.70 10.16
C ASP A 94 -20.39 16.52 10.32
N LYS A 95 -20.41 15.88 11.51
CA LYS A 95 -19.52 14.75 11.79
C LYS A 95 -19.77 13.56 10.87
N TRP A 96 -21.04 13.26 10.58
CA TRP A 96 -21.40 12.21 9.63
C TRP A 96 -20.80 12.50 8.25
N HIS A 97 -20.96 13.73 7.75
CA HIS A 97 -20.44 14.11 6.44
C HIS A 97 -18.90 14.02 6.37
N ASP A 98 -18.20 14.45 7.43
CA ASP A 98 -16.74 14.31 7.52
C ASP A 98 -16.30 12.84 7.45
N GLN A 99 -17.00 11.94 8.16
CA GLN A 99 -16.67 10.51 8.14
C GLN A 99 -16.98 9.88 6.79
N VAL A 100 -18.11 10.21 6.18
CA VAL A 100 -18.45 9.77 4.82
C VAL A 100 -17.39 10.25 3.82
N GLY A 101 -16.97 11.52 3.88
CA GLY A 101 -15.89 12.07 3.05
C GLY A 101 -14.58 11.31 3.20
N THR A 102 -14.17 11.04 4.44
CA THR A 102 -12.96 10.25 4.73
C THR A 102 -13.01 8.86 4.10
N LEU A 103 -14.17 8.18 4.18
CA LEU A 103 -14.35 6.86 3.58
C LEU A 103 -14.39 6.91 2.04
N LEU A 104 -14.96 7.96 1.45
CA LEU A 104 -14.96 8.18 0.00
C LEU A 104 -13.53 8.35 -0.53
N ASP A 105 -12.71 9.14 0.16
CA ASP A 105 -11.31 9.35 -0.18
C ASP A 105 -10.52 8.04 -0.04
N ALA A 106 -10.70 7.30 1.06
CA ALA A 106 -10.06 6.01 1.25
C ALA A 106 -10.41 5.01 0.13
N CYS A 107 -11.70 4.93 -0.27
CA CYS A 107 -12.12 4.08 -1.37
C CYS A 107 -11.51 4.51 -2.71
N ALA A 108 -11.41 5.82 -2.96
CA ALA A 108 -10.76 6.36 -4.16
C ALA A 108 -9.25 6.02 -4.18
N HIS A 109 -8.57 6.16 -3.05
CA HIS A 109 -7.16 5.82 -2.91
C HIS A 109 -6.92 4.33 -3.20
N ILE A 110 -7.73 3.44 -2.62
CA ILE A 110 -7.63 2.00 -2.86
C ILE A 110 -7.88 1.67 -4.33
N SER A 111 -8.97 2.20 -4.92
CA SER A 111 -9.30 1.90 -6.32
C SER A 111 -8.22 2.38 -7.28
N ASN A 112 -7.71 3.60 -7.08
CA ASN A 112 -6.69 4.18 -7.94
C ASN A 112 -5.35 3.48 -7.78
N HIS A 113 -4.98 3.10 -6.55
CA HIS A 113 -3.72 2.39 -6.30
C HIS A 113 -3.73 1.01 -6.97
N LEU A 114 -4.82 0.27 -6.84
CA LEU A 114 -4.93 -1.07 -7.44
C LEU A 114 -5.03 -1.02 -8.96
N ASP A 115 -5.68 0.00 -9.54
CA ASP A 115 -5.68 0.23 -10.98
C ASP A 115 -4.26 0.52 -11.51
N TYR A 116 -3.52 1.38 -10.82
CA TYR A 116 -2.12 1.67 -11.15
C TYR A 116 -1.24 0.41 -11.04
N THR A 117 -1.31 -0.32 -9.93
CA THR A 117 -0.53 -1.57 -9.73
C THR A 117 -0.87 -2.61 -10.79
N GLN A 118 -2.14 -2.73 -11.17
CA GLN A 118 -2.55 -3.62 -12.26
C GLN A 118 -1.87 -3.24 -13.59
N ASN A 119 -1.89 -1.96 -13.94
CA ASN A 119 -1.32 -1.47 -15.20
C ASN A 119 0.20 -1.61 -15.22
N ALA A 120 0.89 -1.22 -14.14
CA ALA A 120 2.35 -1.33 -14.05
C ALA A 120 2.84 -2.78 -14.20
N HIS A 121 2.20 -3.74 -13.52
CA HIS A 121 2.61 -5.14 -13.63
C HIS A 121 2.20 -5.81 -14.95
N ALA A 122 1.16 -5.32 -15.63
CA ALA A 122 0.84 -5.80 -16.97
C ALA A 122 1.97 -5.44 -17.98
N GLU A 123 2.56 -4.26 -17.83
CA GLU A 123 3.72 -3.85 -18.64
C GLU A 123 4.97 -4.66 -18.31
N ASP A 124 5.25 -4.93 -17.01
CA ASP A 124 6.35 -5.79 -16.58
C ASP A 124 6.20 -7.21 -17.13
N GLU A 125 5.00 -7.80 -17.05
CA GLU A 125 4.74 -9.16 -17.55
C GLU A 125 4.92 -9.24 -19.07
N TYR A 126 4.49 -8.20 -19.79
CA TYR A 126 4.75 -8.09 -21.23
C TYR A 126 6.25 -7.97 -21.53
N TRP A 127 7.00 -7.18 -20.75
CA TRP A 127 8.45 -7.08 -20.89
C TRP A 127 9.14 -8.42 -20.62
N ILE A 128 8.77 -9.14 -19.55
CA ILE A 128 9.30 -10.47 -19.24
C ILE A 128 8.97 -11.43 -20.39
N ALA A 129 7.71 -11.53 -20.79
CA ALA A 129 7.30 -12.42 -21.87
C ALA A 129 7.98 -12.13 -23.22
N THR A 130 8.30 -10.86 -23.50
CA THR A 130 8.81 -10.43 -24.82
C THR A 130 10.35 -10.35 -24.85
N GLN A 131 10.98 -9.90 -23.78
CA GLN A 131 12.42 -9.64 -23.71
C GLN A 131 13.21 -10.71 -22.96
N PHE A 132 12.60 -11.47 -22.04
CA PHE A 132 13.26 -12.58 -21.36
C PHE A 132 13.36 -13.78 -22.30
N LYS A 133 14.27 -13.71 -23.27
CA LYS A 133 14.51 -14.78 -24.24
C LYS A 133 15.43 -15.82 -23.62
N PHE A 134 15.01 -17.09 -23.64
CA PHE A 134 15.80 -18.26 -23.23
C PHE A 134 17.25 -18.26 -23.74
N ALA A 135 17.51 -17.66 -24.90
CA ALA A 135 18.86 -17.47 -25.45
C ALA A 135 19.83 -16.70 -24.53
N GLN A 136 19.35 -15.80 -23.66
CA GLN A 136 20.21 -15.14 -22.66
C GLN A 136 20.51 -16.02 -21.45
N LEU A 137 19.58 -16.91 -21.07
CA LEU A 137 19.80 -17.93 -20.05
C LEU A 137 20.85 -18.94 -20.53
N ASP A 138 20.69 -19.47 -21.75
CA ASP A 138 21.63 -20.44 -22.33
C ASP A 138 23.05 -19.88 -22.39
N LYS A 139 23.20 -18.64 -22.83
CA LYS A 139 24.51 -17.97 -22.88
C LYS A 139 25.13 -17.79 -21.49
N GLY A 140 24.34 -17.43 -20.48
CA GLY A 140 24.82 -17.32 -19.10
C GLY A 140 25.20 -18.67 -18.47
N PHE A 141 24.52 -19.77 -18.85
CA PHE A 141 24.90 -21.12 -18.42
C PHE A 141 26.17 -21.62 -19.11
N GLU A 142 26.37 -21.29 -20.39
CA GLU A 142 27.59 -21.62 -21.14
C GLU A 142 28.82 -20.88 -20.59
N GLU A 143 28.70 -19.59 -20.26
CA GLU A 143 29.79 -18.80 -19.66
C GLU A 143 30.20 -19.34 -18.27
N ARG A 144 29.23 -19.83 -17.48
CA ARG A 144 29.51 -20.44 -16.16
C ARG A 144 30.13 -21.85 -16.25
N ALA A 145 29.87 -22.60 -17.32
CA ALA A 145 30.47 -23.93 -17.53
C ALA A 145 31.94 -23.88 -18.00
N GLN A 146 32.42 -22.70 -18.42
CA GLN A 146 33.79 -22.47 -18.89
C GLN A 146 34.75 -21.98 -17.80
N HIS A 147 34.26 -21.82 -16.56
CA HIS A 147 35.02 -21.49 -15.36
C HIS A 147 35.00 -22.65 -14.37
#